data_AF-K5WNI8-F1
#
_entry.id   AF-K5WNI8-F1
#
_cell.length_a   1.000
_cell.length_b   1.000
_cell.length_c   1.000
_cell.angle_alpha   90.00
_cell.angle_beta   90.00
_cell.angle_gamma   90.00
#
_symmetry.space_group_name_H-M   'P 1'
#
loop_
_entity.id
_entity.type
_entity.pdbx_description
1 polymer ?
#
loop_
_entity_poly.entity_id
_entity_poly.type
_entity_poly.pdbx_seq_one_letter_code
_entity_poly.pdbx_strand_id
1 'polypeptide(L)'
;SGKDLEIASEMATLESTVETFKKVTGLPAVAVYQTVEEYWANWKNTDYPVARERKRGDGSTTWKQNFTAFWHLYRDDVIKRDMAWIRKVNPNGQNLEKWMRENNYKGELDLTLLKQWEDGSPVGPDMERIAETLGKV
;
A
#
# COMPACT_ATOMS: atom_id res chain seq x y z
N SER A 1 15.88 15.85 25.84
CA SER A 1 15.91 15.92 24.37
C SER A 1 15.11 14.75 23.80
N GLY A 2 14.42 14.95 22.68
CA GLY A 2 13.69 13.88 21.99
C GLY A 2 14.62 13.04 21.10
N LYS A 3 14.21 11.81 20.78
CA LYS A 3 14.82 10.96 19.74
C LYS A 3 13.76 10.64 18.70
N ASP A 4 14.16 10.60 17.43
CA ASP A 4 13.32 10.10 16.36
C ASP A 4 13.36 8.56 16.39
N LEU A 5 12.17 7.96 16.47
CA LEU A 5 12.02 6.51 16.49
C LEU A 5 11.39 6.08 15.17
N GLU A 6 12.23 5.56 14.29
CA GLU A 6 11.81 4.98 13.04
C GLU A 6 11.32 3.55 13.27
N ILE A 7 9.99 3.36 13.33
CA ILE A 7 9.39 2.08 13.70
C ILE A 7 8.79 1.38 12.48
N ALA A 8 8.97 0.06 12.43
CA ALA A 8 8.23 -0.86 11.57
C ALA A 8 8.05 -2.19 12.31
N SER A 9 6.91 -2.85 12.11
CA SER A 9 6.74 -4.23 12.58
C SER A 9 7.40 -5.22 11.64
N GLU A 10 7.51 -4.93 10.34
CA GLU A 10 8.17 -5.74 9.33
C GLU A 10 8.55 -4.86 8.13
N MET A 11 9.63 -5.23 7.41
CA MET A 11 9.98 -4.67 6.11
C MET A 11 9.67 -5.74 5.05
N ALA A 12 8.42 -5.80 4.60
CA ALA A 12 7.96 -6.83 3.65
C ALA A 12 8.32 -6.47 2.21
N THR A 13 8.57 -7.49 1.38
CA THR A 13 8.68 -7.35 -0.07
C THR A 13 7.38 -7.78 -0.73
N LEU A 14 7.24 -7.52 -2.04
CA LEU A 14 6.06 -7.97 -2.78
C LEU A 14 5.98 -9.51 -2.82
N GLU A 15 7.12 -10.17 -2.96
CA GLU A 15 7.25 -11.63 -2.95
C GLU A 15 6.86 -12.21 -1.59
N SER A 16 7.42 -11.69 -0.49
CA SER A 16 7.09 -12.18 0.86
C SER A 16 5.63 -11.94 1.22
N THR A 17 5.04 -10.85 0.70
CA THR A 17 3.61 -10.54 0.83
C THR A 17 2.75 -11.59 0.12
N VAL A 18 3.09 -11.95 -1.14
CA VAL A 18 2.37 -12.96 -1.91
C VAL A 18 2.49 -14.35 -1.27
N GLU A 19 3.67 -14.73 -0.81
CA GLU A 19 3.89 -16.00 -0.12
C GLU A 19 3.08 -16.08 1.17
N THR A 20 3.11 -15.02 1.98
CA THR A 20 2.35 -14.93 3.24
C THR A 20 0.84 -14.99 2.98
N PHE A 21 0.36 -14.24 1.99
CA PHE A 21 -1.04 -14.25 1.59
C PHE A 21 -1.50 -15.68 1.23
N LYS A 22 -0.78 -16.35 0.31
CA LYS A 22 -1.09 -17.73 -0.10
C LYS A 22 -1.11 -18.69 1.10
N LYS A 23 -0.12 -18.57 1.98
CA LYS A 23 0.03 -19.43 3.16
C LYS A 23 -1.11 -19.26 4.17
N VAL A 24 -1.62 -18.04 4.35
CA VAL A 24 -2.66 -17.75 5.34
C VAL A 24 -4.06 -17.97 4.77
N THR A 25 -4.31 -17.56 3.54
CA THR A 25 -5.67 -17.57 2.94
C THR A 25 -5.93 -18.83 2.13
N GLY A 26 -4.89 -19.50 1.61
CA GLY A 26 -5.03 -20.59 0.64
C GLY A 26 -5.45 -20.12 -0.77
N LEU A 27 -5.57 -18.82 -0.99
CA LEU A 27 -5.99 -18.24 -2.27
C LEU A 27 -4.79 -18.06 -3.22
N PRO A 28 -5.00 -18.16 -4.54
CA PRO A 28 -3.97 -17.85 -5.52
C PRO A 28 -3.62 -16.35 -5.47
N ALA A 29 -2.35 -16.04 -5.71
CA ALA A 29 -1.85 -14.67 -5.80
C ALA A 29 -0.58 -14.63 -6.67
N VAL A 30 -0.30 -13.47 -7.25
CA VAL A 30 0.90 -13.23 -8.06
C VAL A 30 1.46 -11.84 -7.73
N ALA A 31 2.77 -11.69 -7.85
CA ALA A 31 3.43 -10.39 -7.79
C ALA A 31 3.43 -9.79 -9.18
N VAL A 32 2.80 -8.62 -9.35
CA VAL A 32 2.79 -7.90 -10.63
C VAL A 32 3.64 -6.65 -10.49
N TYR A 33 4.80 -6.62 -11.16
CA TYR A 33 5.66 -5.45 -11.21
C TYR A 33 5.18 -4.52 -12.30
N GLN A 34 4.93 -3.26 -11.94
CA GLN A 34 4.41 -2.25 -12.84
C GLN A 34 5.34 -1.04 -12.84
N THR A 35 5.46 -0.35 -13.97
CA THR A 35 5.99 1.02 -13.95
C THR A 35 5.03 1.94 -13.17
N VAL A 36 5.51 3.11 -12.77
CA VAL A 36 4.67 4.11 -12.10
C VAL A 36 3.46 4.48 -12.97
N GLU A 37 3.65 4.63 -14.29
CA GLU A 37 2.58 4.93 -15.24
C GLU A 37 1.58 3.78 -15.35
N GLU A 38 2.05 2.54 -15.39
CA GLU A 38 1.17 1.36 -15.41
C GLU A 38 0.38 1.22 -14.12
N TYR A 39 0.98 1.52 -12.96
CA TYR A 39 0.28 1.55 -11.68
C TYR A 39 -0.82 2.62 -11.70
N TRP A 40 -0.53 3.83 -12.19
CA TRP A 40 -1.55 4.89 -12.25
C TRP A 40 -2.67 4.63 -13.25
N ALA A 41 -2.43 3.82 -14.28
CA ALA A 41 -3.49 3.38 -15.18
C ALA A 41 -4.56 2.55 -14.44
N ASN A 42 -4.21 1.87 -13.35
CA ASN A 42 -5.15 1.09 -12.53
C ASN A 42 -6.12 1.97 -11.71
N TRP A 43 -6.07 3.30 -11.84
CA TRP A 43 -6.83 4.24 -11.03
C TRP A 43 -7.50 5.32 -11.88
N LYS A 44 -8.72 5.70 -11.49
CA LYS A 44 -9.48 6.81 -12.08
C LYS A 44 -9.24 8.09 -11.29
N ASN A 45 -9.31 9.23 -11.98
CA ASN A 45 -9.32 10.57 -11.37
C ASN A 45 -8.08 10.90 -10.50
N THR A 46 -6.91 10.34 -10.84
CA THR A 46 -5.68 10.46 -10.03
C THR A 46 -5.10 11.88 -9.97
N ASP A 47 -5.60 12.80 -10.80
CA ASP A 47 -5.25 14.21 -10.84
C ASP A 47 -6.10 15.09 -9.89
N TYR A 48 -7.00 14.50 -9.11
CA TYR A 48 -7.62 15.20 -7.99
C TYR A 48 -6.59 15.50 -6.89
N PRO A 49 -6.74 16.60 -6.12
CA PRO A 49 -5.90 16.89 -4.98
C PRO A 49 -5.95 15.78 -3.93
N VAL A 50 -4.82 15.50 -3.27
CA VAL A 50 -4.77 14.54 -2.15
C VAL A 50 -5.54 15.05 -0.92
N ALA A 51 -5.58 16.38 -0.75
CA ALA A 51 -6.33 17.05 0.30
C ALA A 51 -7.79 17.27 -0.15
N ARG A 52 -8.74 16.72 0.60
CA ARG A 52 -10.16 16.62 0.20
C ARG A 52 -10.84 17.98 0.02
N GLU A 53 -10.42 18.98 0.79
CA GLU A 53 -10.96 20.34 0.78
C GLU A 53 -10.52 21.17 -0.43
N ARG A 54 -9.54 20.68 -1.19
CA ARG A 54 -8.99 21.37 -2.37
C ARG A 54 -9.76 21.04 -3.64
N LYS A 55 -9.71 21.95 -4.62
CA LYS A 55 -10.43 21.80 -5.88
C LYS A 55 -9.50 21.24 -6.95
N ARG A 56 -10.01 20.35 -7.81
CA ARG A 56 -9.27 19.88 -8.98
C ARG A 56 -8.81 21.07 -9.83
N GLY A 57 -7.53 21.11 -10.15
CA GLY A 57 -6.92 22.18 -10.95
C GLY A 57 -6.55 23.45 -10.18
N ASP A 58 -6.66 23.50 -8.84
CA ASP A 58 -6.27 24.67 -8.04
C ASP A 58 -4.75 24.82 -7.79
N GLY A 59 -3.94 23.94 -8.40
CA GLY A 59 -2.49 23.90 -8.24
C GLY A 59 -2.00 23.10 -7.03
N SER A 60 -2.90 22.55 -6.22
CA SER A 60 -2.53 21.68 -5.09
C SER A 60 -1.94 20.34 -5.56
N THR A 61 -1.14 19.71 -4.69
CA THR A 61 -0.57 18.37 -4.94
C THR A 61 -1.68 17.35 -5.21
N THR A 62 -1.61 16.72 -6.38
CA THR A 62 -2.53 15.66 -6.78
C THR A 62 -2.26 14.36 -6.04
N TRP A 63 -3.26 13.48 -6.00
CA TRP A 63 -3.16 12.14 -5.45
C TRP A 63 -2.03 11.34 -6.13
N LYS A 64 -1.97 11.38 -7.46
CA LYS A 64 -0.88 10.81 -8.27
C LYS A 64 0.49 11.32 -7.83
N GLN A 65 0.67 12.64 -7.70
CA GLN A 65 1.96 13.22 -7.33
C GLN A 65 2.38 12.80 -5.92
N ASN A 66 1.47 12.87 -4.94
CA ASN A 66 1.76 12.53 -3.56
C ASN A 66 2.22 11.07 -3.41
N PHE A 67 1.42 10.14 -3.95
CA PHE A 67 1.73 8.72 -3.82
C PHE A 67 2.86 8.26 -4.75
N THR A 68 3.14 8.97 -5.86
CA THR A 68 4.36 8.71 -6.66
C THR A 68 5.61 8.98 -5.82
N ALA A 69 5.65 10.11 -5.12
CA ALA A 69 6.75 10.43 -4.23
C ALA A 69 6.86 9.40 -3.09
N PHE A 70 5.73 9.01 -2.49
CA PHE A 70 5.69 7.95 -1.47
C PHE A 70 6.31 6.64 -1.97
N TRP A 71 5.91 6.14 -3.14
CA TRP A 71 6.46 4.89 -3.68
C TRP A 71 7.93 4.99 -4.04
N HIS A 72 8.40 6.14 -4.52
CA HIS A 72 9.83 6.36 -4.79
C HIS A 72 10.70 6.22 -3.53
N LEU A 73 10.19 6.57 -2.34
CA LEU A 73 10.94 6.37 -1.09
C LEU A 73 11.27 4.90 -0.83
N TYR A 74 10.38 3.99 -1.20
CA TYR A 74 10.62 2.54 -1.07
C TYR A 74 11.45 2.00 -2.22
N ARG A 75 11.17 2.42 -3.46
CA ARG A 75 11.95 2.02 -4.65
C ARG A 75 13.43 2.35 -4.50
N ASP A 76 13.72 3.55 -3.99
CA ASP A 76 15.08 4.09 -3.89
C ASP A 76 15.75 3.76 -2.53
N ASP A 77 15.18 2.84 -1.75
CA ASP A 77 15.70 2.38 -0.45
C ASP A 77 15.97 3.54 0.54
N VAL A 78 15.12 4.58 0.51
CA VAL A 78 15.24 5.74 1.42
C VAL A 78 14.74 5.40 2.82
N ILE A 79 13.69 4.58 2.92
CA ILE A 79 13.10 4.17 4.21
C ILE A 79 13.90 3.01 4.82
N LYS A 80 14.70 3.31 5.85
CA LYS A 80 15.50 2.31 6.59
C LYS A 80 15.02 2.19 8.02
N ARG A 81 15.10 0.99 8.61
CA ARG A 81 14.67 0.73 9.99
C ARG A 81 15.69 -0.16 10.69
N ASP A 82 16.08 0.19 11.91
CA ASP A 82 16.90 -0.70 12.74
C ASP A 82 16.04 -1.84 13.29
N MET A 83 15.81 -2.84 12.45
CA MET A 83 14.98 -3.99 12.81
C MET A 83 15.57 -4.79 13.97
N ALA A 84 16.89 -4.81 14.15
CA ALA A 84 17.53 -5.50 15.26
C ALA A 84 17.19 -4.81 16.59
N TRP A 85 17.30 -3.49 16.64
CA TRP A 85 16.89 -2.72 17.81
C TRP A 85 15.38 -2.82 18.06
N ILE A 86 14.54 -2.70 17.03
CA ILE A 86 13.08 -2.82 17.18
C ILE A 86 12.71 -4.18 17.77
N ARG A 87 13.32 -5.27 17.29
CA ARG A 87 13.06 -6.63 17.81
C ARG A 87 13.60 -6.83 19.22
N LYS A 88 14.69 -6.17 19.60
CA LYS A 88 15.17 -6.16 20.98
C LYS A 88 14.17 -5.46 21.91
N VAL A 89 13.59 -4.35 21.46
CA VAL A 89 12.62 -3.57 22.27
C VAL A 89 11.27 -4.26 22.35
N ASN A 90 10.78 -4.81 21.25
CA ASN A 90 9.54 -5.57 21.20
C ASN A 90 9.75 -6.93 20.50
N PRO A 91 10.15 -7.97 21.26
CA PRO A 91 10.35 -9.31 20.73
C PRO A 91 9.06 -9.94 20.16
N ASN A 92 7.90 -9.48 20.64
CA ASN A 92 6.58 -9.98 20.25
C ASN A 92 5.91 -9.12 19.16
N GLY A 93 6.70 -8.28 18.47
CA GLY A 93 6.23 -7.43 17.38
C GLY A 93 5.44 -8.21 16.33
N GLN A 94 4.46 -7.53 15.73
CA GLN A 94 3.66 -8.11 14.65
C GLN A 94 4.54 -8.44 13.42
N ASN A 95 4.05 -9.36 12.61
CA ASN A 95 4.45 -9.55 11.22
C ASN A 95 3.17 -9.79 10.40
N LEU A 96 3.29 -9.78 9.07
CA LEU A 96 2.14 -9.88 8.18
C LEU A 96 1.34 -11.17 8.41
N GLU A 97 2.01 -12.32 8.57
CA GLU A 97 1.36 -13.60 8.80
C GLU A 97 0.57 -13.61 10.11
N LYS A 98 1.20 -13.17 11.20
CA LYS A 98 0.60 -13.12 12.53
C LYS A 98 -0.63 -12.21 12.51
N TRP A 99 -0.51 -11.01 11.94
CA TRP A 99 -1.63 -10.08 11.80
C TRP A 99 -2.77 -10.69 10.98
N MET A 100 -2.47 -11.30 9.82
CA MET A 100 -3.50 -11.92 8.98
C MET A 100 -4.25 -13.03 9.71
N ARG A 101 -3.54 -13.89 10.47
CA ARG A 101 -4.16 -14.98 11.24
C ARG A 101 -5.02 -14.45 12.39
N GLU A 102 -4.51 -13.50 13.18
CA GLU A 102 -5.21 -12.91 14.33
C GLU A 102 -6.49 -12.17 13.91
N ASN A 103 -6.49 -11.57 12.71
CA ASN A 103 -7.62 -10.81 12.18
C ASN A 103 -8.52 -11.63 11.25
N ASN A 104 -8.31 -12.95 11.14
CA ASN A 104 -9.05 -13.83 10.23
C ASN A 104 -9.10 -13.30 8.79
N TYR A 105 -8.01 -12.71 8.30
CA TYR A 105 -7.94 -12.06 7.00
C TYR A 105 -8.32 -13.04 5.87
N LYS A 106 -9.29 -12.64 5.04
CA LYS A 106 -9.86 -13.48 3.97
C LYS A 106 -9.43 -13.09 2.56
N GLY A 107 -8.70 -11.99 2.39
CA GLY A 107 -8.38 -11.46 1.07
C GLY A 107 -9.57 -10.80 0.36
N GLU A 108 -10.61 -10.45 1.11
CA GLU A 108 -11.78 -9.75 0.59
C GLU A 108 -11.45 -8.26 0.38
N LEU A 109 -11.97 -7.70 -0.71
CA LEU A 109 -11.78 -6.29 -1.04
C LEU A 109 -12.80 -5.44 -0.29
N ASP A 110 -12.32 -4.62 0.64
CA ASP A 110 -13.13 -3.57 1.29
C ASP A 110 -12.71 -2.19 0.76
N LEU A 111 -13.51 -1.65 -0.16
CA LEU A 111 -13.29 -0.33 -0.74
C LEU A 111 -13.64 0.82 0.23
N THR A 112 -14.21 0.52 1.39
CA THR A 112 -14.61 1.53 2.39
C THR A 112 -13.61 1.70 3.52
N LEU A 113 -12.49 0.96 3.49
CA LEU A 113 -11.47 0.97 4.54
C LEU A 113 -10.95 2.38 4.89
N LEU A 114 -10.83 3.25 3.88
CA LEU A 114 -10.43 4.64 4.07
C LEU A 114 -11.65 5.53 4.15
N LYS A 115 -11.70 6.40 5.18
CA LYS A 115 -12.79 7.36 5.38
C LYS A 115 -13.09 8.21 4.13
N GLN A 116 -12.05 8.55 3.35
CA GLN A 116 -12.25 9.28 2.10
C GLN A 116 -13.06 8.50 1.06
N TRP A 117 -12.86 7.19 0.95
CA TRP A 117 -13.64 6.33 0.03
C TRP A 117 -15.03 6.04 0.57
N GLU A 118 -15.17 5.85 1.89
CA GLU A 118 -16.49 5.79 2.55
C GLU A 118 -17.33 7.03 2.23
N ASP A 119 -16.71 8.21 2.28
CA ASP A 119 -17.36 9.50 2.00
C ASP A 119 -17.41 9.86 0.49
N GLY A 120 -17.28 8.87 -0.41
CA GLY A 120 -17.46 9.04 -1.85
C GLY A 120 -16.32 9.75 -2.59
N SER A 121 -15.07 9.43 -2.28
CA SER A 121 -13.92 10.01 -2.98
C SER A 121 -14.02 9.78 -4.51
N PRO A 122 -13.69 10.81 -5.32
CA PRO A 122 -13.69 10.69 -6.77
C PRO A 122 -12.53 9.81 -7.28
N VAL A 123 -11.47 9.64 -6.49
CA VAL A 123 -10.35 8.73 -6.82
C VAL A 123 -10.75 7.31 -6.46
N GLY A 124 -10.64 6.39 -7.41
CA GLY A 124 -11.00 4.99 -7.19
C GLY A 124 -10.32 4.03 -8.16
N PRO A 125 -10.36 2.72 -7.88
CA PRO A 125 -9.75 1.72 -8.73
C PRO A 125 -10.46 1.64 -10.09
N ASP A 126 -9.68 1.40 -11.14
CA ASP A 126 -10.17 1.01 -12.45
C ASP A 126 -10.17 -0.52 -12.55
N MET A 127 -11.28 -1.15 -12.14
CA MET A 127 -11.37 -2.61 -12.04
C MET A 127 -11.18 -3.32 -13.39
N GLU A 128 -11.60 -2.69 -14.50
CA GLU A 128 -11.39 -3.23 -15.85
C GLU A 128 -9.90 -3.27 -16.16
N ARG A 129 -9.20 -2.14 -15.95
CA ARG A 129 -7.75 -2.06 -16.18
C ARG A 129 -6.93 -2.95 -15.25
N ILE A 130 -7.35 -3.10 -13.99
CA ILE A 130 -6.72 -4.00 -13.01
C ILE A 130 -6.85 -5.45 -13.47
N ALA A 131 -8.02 -5.88 -13.95
CA ALA A 131 -8.21 -7.24 -14.42
C ALA A 131 -7.24 -7.61 -15.57
N GLU A 132 -6.93 -6.66 -16.45
CA GLU A 132 -5.95 -6.84 -17.54
C GLU A 132 -4.52 -7.05 -17.04
N THR A 133 -4.19 -6.65 -15.81
CA THR A 133 -2.84 -6.85 -15.24
C THR A 133 -2.59 -8.30 -14.81
N LEU A 134 -3.63 -9.09 -14.55
CA LEU A 134 -3.50 -10.45 -14.04
C LEU A 134 -2.86 -11.43 -15.05
N GLY A 135 -2.75 -11.05 -16.32
CA GLY A 135 -2.05 -11.79 -17.36
C GLY A 135 -0.58 -11.38 -17.57
N LYS A 136 -0.11 -10.33 -16.87
CA LYS A 136 1.29 -9.91 -16.86
C LYS A 136 1.98 -10.58 -15.66
N VAL A 137 2.45 -11.82 -15.86
CA VAL A 137 3.24 -12.56 -14.86
C VAL A 137 4.71 -12.53 -15.27
#